data_AF-A0A659UVZ3-F1
#
_entry.id   AF-A0A659UVZ3-F1
#
_cell.length_a   1.000
_cell.length_b   1.000
_cell.length_c   1.000
_cell.angle_alpha   90.00
_cell.angle_beta   90.00
_cell.angle_gamma   90.00
#
_symmetry.space_group_name_H-M   'P 1'
#
loop_
_entity.id
_entity.type
_entity.pdbx_description
1 polymer ?
#
loop_
_entity_poly.entity_id
_entity_poly.type
_entity_poly.pdbx_seq_one_letter_code
_entity_poly.pdbx_strand_id
1 'polypeptide(L)'
;KNHHRRGTFGCHVESFTLLRSDGRSYRCSATDNPRLFRATIGGMGLTGLILSASIRLMRVPSLDIIEKTARFRELGEYFDLAEAADQANEYAVAWIDQLAGGRDSGRGLLFTGNHAEHGSHAAARANGKFSVPFQPPFNVLSRPFLTAFNAAYRWKKGPATVPRQVEYQSFFFPLDGVRDWARLYGPKGLFQHQSVVPEEAARAIVPALLTAARQARQGSFLTVLKRFGGVRSPALLSFPRPGYTLTLDFPNRGAATLALLG
;
A
#
# COMPACT_ATOMS: atom_id res chain seq x y z
N LYS A 1 0.28 6.81 -2.22
CA LYS A 1 1.39 5.92 -2.67
C LYS A 1 2.68 6.73 -2.98
N ASN A 2 3.05 7.69 -2.12
CA ASN A 2 4.06 8.71 -2.43
C ASN A 2 5.00 9.04 -1.26
N HIS A 3 5.18 8.09 -0.33
CA HIS A 3 6.07 8.28 0.83
C HIS A 3 7.49 8.69 0.41
N HIS A 4 7.98 8.17 -0.72
CA HIS A 4 9.29 8.51 -1.26
C HIS A 4 9.49 10.00 -1.51
N ARG A 5 8.42 10.74 -1.84
CA ARG A 5 8.45 12.19 -2.08
C ARG A 5 7.91 13.01 -0.92
N ARG A 6 6.86 12.54 -0.25
CA ARG A 6 6.09 13.35 0.71
C ARG A 6 6.22 12.90 2.16
N GLY A 7 6.80 11.73 2.40
CA GLY A 7 6.91 11.15 3.73
C GLY A 7 5.59 10.61 4.26
N THR A 8 5.49 10.56 5.59
CA THR A 8 4.31 10.06 6.31
C THR A 8 3.23 11.14 6.46
N PHE A 9 2.00 10.73 6.77
CA PHE A 9 0.90 11.67 7.09
C PHE A 9 1.31 12.72 8.15
N GLY A 10 2.07 12.30 9.16
CA GLY A 10 2.58 13.19 10.20
C GLY A 10 3.39 14.39 9.68
N CYS A 11 4.04 14.27 8.53
CA CYS A 11 4.80 15.37 7.91
C CYS A 11 3.90 16.52 7.40
N HIS A 12 2.59 16.26 7.32
CA HIS A 12 1.60 17.20 6.83
C HIS A 12 0.68 17.74 7.93
N VAL A 13 0.81 17.25 9.16
CA VAL A 13 0.05 17.75 10.30
C VAL A 13 0.75 19.02 10.81
N GLU A 14 0.05 20.15 10.79
CA GLU A 14 0.58 21.43 11.27
C GLU A 14 0.36 21.59 12.78
N SER A 15 -0.84 21.22 13.25
CA SER A 15 -1.16 21.17 14.67
C SER A 15 -2.36 20.27 14.94
N PHE A 16 -2.57 19.89 16.20
CA PHE A 16 -3.79 19.22 16.66
C PHE A 16 -4.10 19.55 18.13
N THR A 17 -5.37 19.37 18.52
CA THR A 17 -5.79 19.44 19.93
C THR A 17 -5.89 18.04 20.49
N LEU A 18 -5.23 17.80 21.62
CA LEU A 18 -5.14 16.49 22.28
C LEU A 18 -5.79 16.55 23.66
N LEU A 19 -6.82 15.74 23.89
CA LEU A 19 -7.38 15.51 25.22
C LEU A 19 -6.59 14.40 25.91
N ARG A 20 -6.05 14.73 27.09
CA ARG A 20 -5.25 13.80 27.92
C ARG A 20 -6.07 13.21 29.05
N SER A 21 -5.50 12.20 29.70
CA SER A 21 -6.11 11.49 30.84
C SER A 21 -6.27 12.34 32.10
N ASP A 22 -5.60 13.49 32.17
CA ASP A 22 -5.78 14.51 33.22
C ASP A 22 -7.02 15.39 32.98
N GLY A 23 -7.79 15.12 31.92
CA GLY A 23 -8.97 15.89 31.53
C GLY A 23 -8.67 17.21 30.84
N ARG A 24 -7.40 17.52 30.56
CA ARG A 24 -6.99 18.79 29.93
C ARG A 24 -6.76 18.60 28.42
N SER A 25 -7.03 19.68 27.69
CA SER A 25 -6.77 19.78 26.25
C SER A 25 -5.47 20.53 25.98
N TYR A 26 -4.62 19.95 25.16
CA TYR A 26 -3.32 20.50 24.79
C TYR A 26 -3.28 20.78 23.30
N ARG A 27 -2.93 22.00 22.91
CA ARG A 27 -2.58 22.28 21.52
C ARG A 27 -1.15 21.79 21.26
N CYS A 28 -1.00 20.95 20.25
CA CYS A 28 0.26 20.31 19.91
C CYS A 28 0.66 20.69 18.48
N SER A 29 1.90 21.13 18.30
CA SER A 29 2.54 21.44 17.01
C SER A 29 4.05 21.19 17.10
N ALA A 30 4.79 21.53 16.05
CA ALA A 30 6.25 21.50 16.09
C ALA A 30 6.86 22.46 17.13
N THR A 31 6.13 23.49 17.56
CA THR A 31 6.60 24.54 18.49
C THR A 31 5.81 24.58 19.80
N ASP A 32 4.60 24.04 19.83
CA ASP A 32 3.71 24.02 20.99
C ASP A 32 3.55 22.57 21.47
N ASN A 33 3.87 22.27 22.73
CA ASN A 33 3.91 20.90 23.25
C ASN A 33 4.63 19.88 22.32
N PRO A 34 5.86 20.16 21.83
CA PRO A 34 6.48 19.40 20.74
C PRO A 34 6.77 17.93 21.10
N ARG A 35 6.95 17.61 22.39
CA ARG A 35 7.10 16.23 22.86
C ARG A 35 5.81 15.43 22.69
N LEU A 36 4.67 16.01 23.07
CA LEU A 36 3.35 15.40 22.84
C LEU A 36 3.08 15.29 21.35
N PHE A 37 3.37 16.34 20.58
CA PHE A 37 3.23 16.31 19.12
C PHE A 37 3.90 15.09 18.47
N ARG A 38 5.18 14.86 18.77
CA ARG A 38 5.96 13.75 18.21
C ARG A 38 5.55 12.37 18.76
N ALA A 39 5.11 12.31 20.01
CA ALA A 39 4.67 11.07 20.64
C ALA A 39 3.28 10.62 20.15
N THR A 40 2.38 11.57 19.87
CA THR A 40 1.02 11.28 19.43
C THR A 40 0.96 10.85 17.96
N ILE A 41 1.73 11.49 17.07
CA ILE A 41 1.81 11.05 15.68
C ILE A 41 2.41 9.64 15.65
N GLY A 42 1.67 8.66 15.13
CA GLY A 42 2.07 7.25 15.17
C GLY A 42 1.97 6.61 16.56
N GLY A 43 1.51 7.33 17.58
CA GLY A 43 1.42 6.87 18.97
C GLY A 43 0.26 5.93 19.30
N MET A 44 -0.45 5.44 18.29
CA MET A 44 -1.53 4.44 18.43
C MET A 44 -2.64 4.84 19.45
N GLY A 45 -2.86 6.14 19.65
CA GLY A 45 -3.84 6.65 20.62
C GLY A 45 -3.39 6.58 22.10
N LEU A 46 -2.20 6.07 22.38
CA LEU A 46 -1.69 5.88 23.75
C LEU A 46 -1.35 7.20 24.46
N THR A 47 -1.29 8.30 23.70
CA THR A 47 -1.07 9.64 24.25
C THR A 47 -2.37 10.39 24.54
N GLY A 48 -3.55 9.87 24.23
CA GLY A 48 -4.83 10.58 24.40
C GLY A 48 -5.64 10.69 23.11
N LEU A 49 -6.71 11.48 23.15
CA LEU A 49 -7.67 11.61 22.05
C LEU A 49 -7.41 12.87 21.23
N ILE A 50 -7.16 12.72 19.93
CA ILE A 50 -7.07 13.86 19.01
C ILE A 50 -8.50 14.37 18.76
N LEU A 51 -8.79 15.60 19.20
CA LEU A 51 -10.11 16.23 19.05
C LEU A 51 -10.26 16.98 17.72
N SER A 52 -9.18 17.60 17.25
CA SER A 52 -9.13 18.33 15.99
C SER A 52 -7.70 18.38 15.46
N ALA A 53 -7.54 18.56 14.14
CA ALA A 53 -6.23 18.69 13.51
C ALA A 53 -6.26 19.69 12.34
N SER A 54 -5.17 20.43 12.17
CA SER A 54 -4.88 21.25 10.99
C SER A 54 -3.88 20.50 10.12
N ILE A 55 -4.24 20.28 8.86
CA ILE A 55 -3.47 19.47 7.92
C ILE A 55 -3.18 20.30 6.68
N ARG A 56 -1.90 20.36 6.29
CA ARG A 56 -1.46 20.99 5.06
C ARG A 56 -1.76 20.08 3.88
N LEU A 57 -2.65 20.53 3.00
CA LEU A 57 -3.01 19.81 1.78
C LEU A 57 -1.97 20.02 0.68
N MET A 58 -1.88 19.06 -0.23
CA MET A 58 -1.14 19.22 -1.48
C MET A 58 -2.03 19.90 -2.51
N ARG A 59 -1.53 20.96 -3.14
CA ARG A 59 -2.18 21.53 -4.33
C ARG A 59 -1.96 20.60 -5.52
N VAL A 60 -3.03 20.27 -6.22
CA VAL A 60 -3.00 19.44 -7.43
C VAL A 60 -3.71 20.17 -8.57
N PRO A 61 -3.21 20.07 -9.81
CA PRO A 61 -3.81 20.72 -10.98
C PRO A 61 -5.17 20.13 -11.34
N SER A 62 -5.35 18.82 -11.18
CA SER A 62 -6.64 18.14 -11.28
C SER A 62 -6.65 16.88 -10.41
N LEU A 63 -7.83 16.29 -10.22
CA LEU A 63 -7.98 15.01 -9.54
C LEU A 63 -7.56 13.84 -10.43
N ASP A 64 -7.55 13.99 -11.75
CA ASP A 64 -7.19 12.89 -12.64
C ASP A 64 -5.70 12.56 -12.56
N ILE A 65 -5.37 11.30 -12.82
CA ILE A 65 -4.01 10.76 -12.75
C ILE A 65 -3.59 10.28 -14.14
N ILE A 66 -2.42 10.70 -14.59
CA ILE A 66 -1.73 10.08 -15.71
C ILE A 66 -1.03 8.83 -15.18
N GLU A 67 -1.66 7.67 -15.37
CA GLU A 67 -1.14 6.36 -14.96
C GLU A 67 -0.23 5.80 -16.06
N LYS A 68 0.91 5.25 -15.65
CA LYS A 68 1.74 4.35 -16.47
C LYS A 68 1.90 3.01 -15.75
N THR A 69 1.94 1.92 -16.52
CA THR A 69 2.21 0.58 -16.00
C THR A 69 3.43 0.01 -16.70
N ALA A 70 4.49 -0.31 -15.95
CA ALA A 70 5.62 -1.08 -16.44
C ALA A 70 5.51 -2.53 -15.94
N ARG A 71 5.86 -3.50 -16.79
CA ARG A 71 5.93 -4.92 -16.39
C ARG A 71 7.38 -5.22 -16.02
N PHE A 72 7.57 -6.07 -15.01
CA PHE A 72 8.88 -6.67 -14.72
C PHE A 72 8.74 -8.20 -14.65
N ARG A 73 9.77 -8.89 -15.11
CA ARG A 73 9.83 -10.36 -15.21
C ARG A 73 10.29 -11.01 -13.92
N GLU A 74 11.06 -10.28 -13.12
CA GLU A 74 11.59 -10.75 -11.84
C GLU A 74 11.84 -9.57 -10.88
N LEU A 75 12.10 -9.87 -9.61
CA LEU A 75 12.29 -8.85 -8.57
C LEU A 75 13.54 -8.00 -8.80
N GLY A 76 14.60 -8.57 -9.40
CA GLY A 76 15.81 -7.83 -9.75
C GLY A 76 15.50 -6.62 -10.63
N GLU A 77 14.74 -6.85 -11.71
CA GLU A 77 14.29 -5.80 -12.63
C GLU A 77 13.41 -4.75 -11.91
N TYR A 78 12.56 -5.15 -10.96
CA TYR A 78 11.83 -4.17 -10.14
C TYR A 78 12.77 -3.26 -9.36
N PHE A 79 13.80 -3.82 -8.70
CA PHE A 79 14.76 -3.02 -7.93
C PHE A 79 15.54 -2.04 -8.82
N ASP A 80 15.87 -2.44 -10.05
CA ASP A 80 16.54 -1.58 -11.02
C ASP A 80 15.66 -0.43 -11.50
N LEU A 81 14.34 -0.65 -11.62
CA LEU A 81 13.37 0.35 -12.08
C LEU A 81 12.85 1.27 -10.96
N ALA A 82 12.80 0.78 -9.71
CA ALA A 82 12.07 1.41 -8.62
C ALA A 82 12.55 2.84 -8.32
N GLU A 83 13.86 3.06 -8.30
CA GLU A 83 14.42 4.38 -7.98
C GLU A 83 14.08 5.42 -9.05
N ALA A 84 14.33 5.12 -10.32
CA ALA A 84 14.01 6.02 -11.42
C ALA A 84 12.50 6.32 -11.48
N ALA A 85 11.66 5.31 -11.22
CA ALA A 85 10.22 5.47 -11.15
C ALA A 85 9.79 6.41 -10.00
N ASP A 86 10.35 6.25 -8.81
CA ASP A 86 10.10 7.13 -7.67
C ASP A 86 10.56 8.57 -7.94
N GLN A 87 11.73 8.74 -8.56
CA GLN A 87 12.28 10.05 -8.89
C GLN A 87 11.43 10.78 -9.94
N ALA A 88 10.90 10.06 -10.93
CA ALA A 88 10.13 10.66 -12.02
C ALA A 88 8.64 10.85 -11.70
N ASN A 89 8.10 10.22 -10.64
CA ASN A 89 6.65 10.19 -10.41
C ASN A 89 6.25 10.54 -8.97
N GLU A 90 5.11 11.21 -8.81
CA GLU A 90 4.49 11.49 -7.52
C GLU A 90 4.10 10.18 -6.83
N TYR A 91 3.51 9.24 -7.56
CA TYR A 91 3.05 7.97 -7.03
C TYR A 91 3.78 6.80 -7.69
N ALA A 92 4.19 5.83 -6.88
CA ALA A 92 4.81 4.59 -7.34
C ALA A 92 4.45 3.42 -6.41
N VAL A 93 4.09 2.28 -6.99
CA VAL A 93 3.80 1.04 -6.27
C VAL A 93 3.93 -0.16 -7.20
N ALA A 94 4.48 -1.26 -6.72
CA ALA A 94 4.48 -2.51 -7.45
C ALA A 94 3.50 -3.52 -6.84
N TRP A 95 2.91 -4.32 -7.72
CA TRP A 95 2.19 -5.53 -7.38
C TRP A 95 2.98 -6.74 -7.89
N ILE A 96 3.14 -7.75 -7.04
CA ILE A 96 3.91 -8.96 -7.34
C ILE A 96 2.96 -10.15 -7.48
N ASP A 97 3.18 -10.95 -8.53
CA ASP A 97 2.47 -12.21 -8.75
C ASP A 97 3.12 -13.34 -7.95
N GLN A 98 2.68 -13.54 -6.70
CA GLN A 98 3.20 -14.60 -5.82
C GLN A 98 2.92 -16.03 -6.29
N LEU A 99 1.98 -16.21 -7.22
CA LEU A 99 1.63 -17.53 -7.73
C LEU A 99 2.53 -17.95 -8.89
N ALA A 100 3.27 -17.02 -9.48
CA ALA A 100 4.24 -17.33 -10.50
C ALA A 100 5.40 -18.16 -9.91
N GLY A 101 5.74 -19.25 -10.59
CA GLY A 101 6.81 -20.17 -10.20
C GLY A 101 7.82 -20.39 -11.34
N GLY A 102 8.93 -21.06 -11.02
CA GLY A 102 9.98 -21.34 -11.99
C GLY A 102 10.63 -20.05 -12.51
N ARG A 103 10.82 -19.95 -13.83
CA ARG A 103 11.46 -18.81 -14.52
C ARG A 103 10.67 -17.49 -14.42
N ASP A 104 9.40 -17.55 -14.01
CA ASP A 104 8.52 -16.39 -13.87
C ASP A 104 8.39 -15.91 -12.42
N SER A 105 9.13 -16.51 -11.49
CA SER A 105 8.98 -16.20 -10.06
C SER A 105 9.35 -14.75 -9.76
N GLY A 106 8.48 -14.06 -9.03
CA GLY A 106 8.72 -12.67 -8.65
C GLY A 106 8.42 -11.64 -9.73
N ARG A 107 7.77 -12.03 -10.84
CA ARG A 107 7.23 -11.10 -11.83
C ARG A 107 6.14 -10.20 -11.25
N GLY A 108 5.87 -9.07 -11.92
CA GLY A 108 4.83 -8.18 -11.47
C GLY A 108 4.61 -6.95 -12.36
N LEU A 109 3.90 -5.98 -11.80
CA LEU A 109 3.51 -4.73 -12.43
C LEU A 109 3.92 -3.56 -11.54
N LEU A 110 4.64 -2.60 -12.07
CA LEU A 110 4.94 -1.32 -11.46
C LEU A 110 3.96 -0.27 -11.99
N PHE A 111 3.15 0.28 -11.09
CA PHE A 111 2.23 1.37 -11.37
C PHE A 111 2.85 2.67 -10.91
N THR A 112 2.92 3.64 -11.83
CA THR A 112 3.34 5.01 -11.54
C THR A 112 2.24 5.99 -11.92
N GLY A 113 2.16 7.11 -11.22
CA GLY A 113 1.14 8.12 -11.50
C GLY A 113 1.56 9.54 -11.12
N ASN A 114 1.06 10.51 -11.89
CA ASN A 114 1.14 11.93 -11.61
C ASN A 114 -0.23 12.58 -11.82
N HIS A 115 -0.53 13.67 -11.10
CA HIS A 115 -1.73 14.44 -11.39
C HIS A 115 -1.69 15.01 -12.81
N ALA A 116 -2.79 14.87 -13.55
CA ALA A 116 -2.93 15.42 -14.89
C ALA A 116 -3.00 16.95 -14.83
N GLU A 117 -2.34 17.64 -15.78
CA GLU A 117 -2.38 19.11 -15.86
C GLU A 117 -3.80 19.63 -16.09
N HIS A 118 -4.59 18.89 -16.87
CA HIS A 118 -5.99 19.18 -17.14
C HIS A 118 -6.84 17.94 -16.82
N GLY A 119 -8.01 18.15 -16.21
CA GLY A 119 -8.89 17.05 -15.83
C GLY A 119 -10.01 17.48 -14.89
N SER A 120 -10.66 16.51 -14.25
CA SER A 120 -11.73 16.78 -13.31
C SER A 120 -11.23 17.46 -12.03
N HIS A 121 -11.96 18.45 -11.54
CA HIS A 121 -11.81 19.03 -10.20
C HIS A 121 -12.88 18.55 -9.22
N ALA A 122 -13.90 17.86 -9.73
CA ALA A 122 -15.01 17.37 -8.93
C ALA A 122 -14.73 15.96 -8.45
N ALA A 123 -14.77 15.76 -7.14
CA ALA A 123 -14.71 14.43 -6.56
C ALA A 123 -16.05 13.72 -6.80
N ALA A 124 -16.09 12.80 -7.77
CA ALA A 124 -17.20 11.87 -7.89
C ALA A 124 -17.18 10.88 -6.72
N ARG A 125 -18.34 10.45 -6.20
CA ARG A 125 -18.42 9.33 -5.25
C ARG A 125 -18.19 8.02 -6.00
N ALA A 126 -17.36 7.14 -5.44
CA ALA A 126 -17.14 5.80 -5.97
C ALA A 126 -18.45 4.99 -5.92
N ASN A 127 -19.17 4.93 -7.03
CA ASN A 127 -20.29 4.01 -7.18
C ASN A 127 -19.73 2.66 -7.65
N GLY A 128 -19.28 1.83 -6.70
CA GLY A 128 -18.92 0.44 -6.98
C GLY A 128 -20.03 -0.26 -7.76
N LYS A 129 -19.77 -0.58 -9.04
CA LYS A 129 -20.76 -1.16 -9.98
C LYS A 129 -20.97 -2.66 -9.73
N PHE A 130 -20.05 -3.29 -9.01
CA PHE A 130 -20.09 -4.70 -8.66
C PHE A 130 -19.90 -4.87 -7.15
N SER A 131 -20.68 -5.76 -6.54
CA SER A 131 -20.51 -6.22 -5.17
C SER A 131 -20.29 -7.73 -5.18
N VAL A 132 -19.58 -8.25 -4.18
CA VAL A 132 -19.56 -9.68 -3.88
C VAL A 132 -20.75 -9.96 -2.93
N PRO A 133 -21.91 -10.41 -3.44
CA PRO A 133 -23.16 -10.39 -2.68
C PRO A 133 -23.18 -11.42 -1.55
N PHE A 134 -22.37 -12.46 -1.63
CA PHE A 134 -22.37 -13.58 -0.71
C PHE A 134 -20.94 -13.91 -0.24
N GLN A 135 -20.79 -14.22 1.04
CA GLN A 135 -19.54 -14.73 1.58
C GLN A 135 -19.51 -16.25 1.39
N PRO A 136 -18.70 -16.78 0.46
CA PRO A 136 -18.66 -18.21 0.19
C PRO A 136 -18.24 -18.97 1.46
N PRO A 137 -18.84 -20.15 1.75
CA PRO A 137 -18.52 -20.94 2.93
C PRO A 137 -17.11 -21.58 2.85
N PHE A 138 -16.44 -21.44 1.71
CA PHE A 138 -15.08 -21.86 1.44
C PHE A 138 -14.27 -20.69 0.86
N ASN A 139 -12.95 -20.73 1.03
CA ASN A 139 -12.06 -19.72 0.48
C ASN A 139 -12.03 -19.83 -1.06
N VAL A 140 -12.63 -18.87 -1.76
CA VAL A 140 -12.68 -18.81 -3.24
C VAL A 140 -11.34 -18.39 -3.84
N LEU A 141 -10.42 -17.84 -3.04
CA LEU A 141 -9.03 -17.56 -3.42
C LEU A 141 -8.19 -18.85 -3.44
N SER A 142 -8.71 -19.87 -4.11
CA SER A 142 -7.97 -21.07 -4.49
C SER A 142 -6.94 -20.71 -5.57
N ARG A 143 -5.78 -21.40 -5.57
CA ARG A 143 -4.71 -21.20 -6.55
C ARG A 143 -5.17 -21.04 -8.01
N PRO A 144 -6.10 -21.85 -8.57
CA PRO A 144 -6.54 -21.69 -9.97
C PRO A 144 -7.31 -20.39 -10.23
N PHE A 145 -8.22 -19.99 -9.34
CA PHE A 145 -8.96 -18.72 -9.47
C PHE A 145 -8.01 -17.52 -9.47
N LEU A 146 -7.05 -17.54 -8.54
CA LEU A 146 -6.05 -16.49 -8.43
C LEU A 146 -5.12 -16.43 -9.65
N THR A 147 -4.73 -17.59 -10.19
CA THR A 147 -3.90 -17.66 -11.40
C THR A 147 -4.64 -17.07 -12.61
N ALA A 148 -5.94 -17.39 -12.76
CA ALA A 148 -6.77 -16.82 -13.83
C ALA A 148 -6.99 -15.31 -13.67
N PHE A 149 -7.27 -14.84 -12.45
CA PHE A 149 -7.43 -13.42 -12.15
C PHE A 149 -6.15 -12.63 -12.44
N ASN A 150 -5.00 -13.12 -11.97
CA ASN A 150 -3.69 -12.51 -12.21
C ASN A 150 -3.36 -12.48 -13.71
N ALA A 151 -3.63 -13.57 -14.43
CA ALA A 151 -3.43 -13.63 -15.89
C ALA A 151 -4.33 -12.64 -16.64
N ALA A 152 -5.62 -12.57 -16.31
CA ALA A 152 -6.57 -11.63 -16.92
C ALA A 152 -6.22 -10.17 -16.62
N TYR A 153 -5.84 -9.87 -15.37
CA TYR A 153 -5.42 -8.53 -14.96
C TYR A 153 -4.16 -8.08 -15.71
N ARG A 154 -3.18 -8.98 -15.87
CA ARG A 154 -1.99 -8.73 -16.70
C ARG A 154 -2.35 -8.54 -18.17
N TRP A 155 -3.16 -9.43 -18.75
CA TRP A 155 -3.54 -9.38 -20.16
C TRP A 155 -4.24 -8.07 -20.52
N LYS A 156 -5.21 -7.65 -19.69
CA LYS A 156 -5.93 -6.37 -19.84
C LYS A 156 -4.99 -5.15 -19.79
N LYS A 157 -3.85 -5.26 -19.09
CA LYS A 157 -2.90 -4.17 -18.89
C LYS A 157 -1.78 -4.08 -19.93
N GLY A 158 -1.71 -4.98 -20.93
CA GLY A 158 -0.81 -4.89 -22.10
C GLY A 158 0.70 -4.79 -21.81
N PRO A 159 1.61 -5.02 -22.79
CA PRO A 159 3.03 -4.69 -22.63
C PRO A 159 3.18 -3.16 -22.56
N ALA A 160 3.84 -2.65 -21.51
CA ALA A 160 4.10 -1.23 -21.23
C ALA A 160 3.03 -0.27 -21.79
N THR A 161 1.92 -0.11 -21.06
CA THR A 161 0.82 0.74 -21.56
C THR A 161 1.26 2.19 -21.71
N VAL A 162 0.92 2.75 -22.86
CA VAL A 162 0.91 4.20 -23.13
C VAL A 162 0.30 4.92 -21.91
N PRO A 163 0.88 6.03 -21.43
CA PRO A 163 0.29 6.83 -20.37
C PRO A 163 -1.18 7.10 -20.66
N ARG A 164 -2.03 6.86 -19.66
CA ARG A 164 -3.47 7.03 -19.77
C ARG A 164 -3.99 7.88 -18.63
N GLN A 165 -4.90 8.79 -18.95
CA GLN A 165 -5.61 9.55 -17.94
C GLN A 165 -6.70 8.68 -17.32
N VAL A 166 -6.70 8.58 -16.00
CA VAL A 166 -7.69 7.83 -15.22
C VAL A 166 -8.15 8.67 -14.04
N GLU A 167 -9.37 8.45 -13.58
CA GLU A 167 -9.86 9.05 -12.34
C GLU A 167 -9.02 8.58 -11.14
N TYR A 168 -8.78 9.46 -10.15
CA TYR A 168 -7.99 9.12 -8.97
C TYR A 168 -8.47 7.85 -8.26
N GLN A 169 -9.78 7.63 -8.22
CA GLN A 169 -10.37 6.47 -7.55
C GLN A 169 -9.89 5.17 -8.18
N SER A 170 -9.87 5.10 -9.50
CA SER A 170 -9.41 3.91 -10.24
C SER A 170 -7.93 3.62 -10.00
N PHE A 171 -7.11 4.66 -9.79
CA PHE A 171 -5.67 4.52 -9.55
C PHE A 171 -5.31 4.15 -8.11
N PHE A 172 -5.93 4.82 -7.13
CA PHE A 172 -5.64 4.61 -5.70
C PHE A 172 -6.39 3.41 -5.14
N PHE A 173 -7.63 3.20 -5.59
CA PHE A 173 -8.55 2.21 -5.07
C PHE A 173 -9.06 1.27 -6.17
N PRO A 174 -8.17 0.59 -6.92
CA PRO A 174 -8.58 -0.30 -8.00
C PRO A 174 -9.48 -1.44 -7.52
N LEU A 175 -9.42 -1.79 -6.23
CA LEU A 175 -10.26 -2.81 -5.59
C LEU A 175 -11.63 -2.28 -5.13
N ASP A 176 -11.81 -0.95 -4.96
CA ASP A 176 -13.09 -0.37 -4.52
C ASP A 176 -14.17 -0.43 -5.62
N GLY A 177 -13.78 -0.74 -6.86
CA GLY A 177 -14.72 -1.12 -7.92
C GLY A 177 -15.48 -2.42 -7.63
N VAL A 178 -14.98 -3.25 -6.71
CA VAL A 178 -15.61 -4.47 -6.20
C VAL A 178 -15.92 -4.28 -4.72
N ARG A 179 -17.15 -3.91 -4.40
CA ARG A 179 -17.61 -3.82 -3.00
C ARG A 179 -17.50 -5.19 -2.34
N ASP A 180 -17.10 -5.21 -1.08
CA ASP A 180 -16.99 -6.42 -0.26
C ASP A 180 -15.94 -7.46 -0.76
N TRP A 181 -14.92 -7.04 -1.51
CA TRP A 181 -13.85 -7.95 -1.97
C TRP A 181 -13.19 -8.75 -0.83
N ALA A 182 -13.14 -8.19 0.39
CA ALA A 182 -12.63 -8.86 1.59
C ALA A 182 -13.38 -10.17 1.90
N ARG A 183 -14.64 -10.32 1.46
CA ARG A 183 -15.42 -11.57 1.61
C ARG A 183 -14.82 -12.74 0.84
N LEU A 184 -13.99 -12.48 -0.19
CA LEU A 184 -13.29 -13.51 -0.95
C LEU A 184 -12.29 -14.31 -0.11
N TYR A 185 -11.78 -13.74 0.99
CA TYR A 185 -10.92 -14.46 1.94
C TYR A 185 -11.68 -15.47 2.81
N GLY A 186 -13.02 -15.52 2.70
CA GLY A 186 -13.87 -16.45 3.44
C GLY A 186 -14.15 -16.01 4.89
N PRO A 187 -14.90 -16.83 5.66
CA PRO A 187 -15.39 -16.47 7.00
C PRO A 187 -14.30 -16.33 8.06
N LYS A 188 -13.13 -16.94 7.84
CA LYS A 188 -12.00 -16.88 8.79
C LYS A 188 -11.15 -15.61 8.65
N GLY A 189 -11.43 -14.80 7.63
CA GLY A 189 -10.68 -13.58 7.35
C GLY A 189 -9.25 -13.83 6.86
N LEU A 190 -8.39 -12.84 7.06
CA LEU A 190 -7.00 -12.81 6.61
C LEU A 190 -6.08 -12.28 7.71
N PHE A 191 -4.80 -12.62 7.60
CA PHE A 191 -3.72 -11.94 8.31
C PHE A 191 -2.89 -11.14 7.32
N GLN A 192 -2.70 -9.86 7.59
CA GLN A 192 -1.82 -9.00 6.80
C GLN A 192 -0.48 -8.88 7.50
N HIS A 193 0.59 -9.28 6.82
CA HIS A 193 1.95 -9.00 7.25
C HIS A 193 2.48 -7.83 6.43
N GLN A 194 2.91 -6.77 7.12
CA GLN A 194 3.63 -5.67 6.49
C GLN A 194 4.97 -5.48 7.19
N SER A 195 6.04 -5.50 6.40
CA SER A 195 7.39 -5.25 6.86
C SER A 195 8.03 -4.12 6.06
N VAL A 196 9.13 -3.59 6.61
CA VAL A 196 10.02 -2.66 5.93
C VAL A 196 11.44 -3.20 6.03
N VAL A 197 12.11 -3.26 4.90
CA VAL A 197 13.45 -3.82 4.73
C VAL A 197 14.38 -2.68 4.31
N PRO A 198 15.54 -2.49 4.97
CA PRO A 198 16.55 -1.53 4.54
C PRO A 198 16.96 -1.74 3.07
N GLU A 199 17.34 -0.65 2.40
CA GLU A 199 17.62 -0.64 0.96
C GLU A 199 18.75 -1.61 0.59
N GLU A 200 19.81 -1.62 1.37
CA GLU A 200 20.99 -2.47 1.22
C GLU A 200 20.68 -3.97 1.31
N ALA A 201 19.64 -4.34 2.05
CA ALA A 201 19.26 -5.73 2.27
C ALA A 201 18.05 -6.16 1.43
N ALA A 202 17.37 -5.22 0.76
CA ALA A 202 16.09 -5.46 0.08
C ALA A 202 16.18 -6.51 -1.01
N ARG A 203 17.25 -6.50 -1.81
CA ARG A 203 17.49 -7.47 -2.90
C ARG A 203 17.64 -8.91 -2.40
N ALA A 204 18.05 -9.11 -1.14
CA ALA A 204 18.17 -10.44 -0.54
C ALA A 204 16.93 -10.85 0.27
N ILE A 205 16.46 -9.95 1.14
CA ILE A 205 15.42 -10.27 2.13
C ILE A 205 14.03 -10.34 1.48
N VAL A 206 13.71 -9.47 0.52
CA VAL A 206 12.38 -9.51 -0.12
C VAL A 206 12.15 -10.85 -0.83
N PRO A 207 13.06 -11.36 -1.70
CA PRO A 207 12.91 -12.70 -2.26
C PRO A 207 12.84 -13.81 -1.21
N ALA A 208 13.59 -13.69 -0.10
CA ALA A 208 13.56 -14.67 0.98
C ALA A 208 12.20 -14.73 1.68
N LEU A 209 11.57 -13.58 1.99
CA LEU A 209 10.22 -13.52 2.58
C LEU A 209 9.17 -14.17 1.67
N LEU A 210 9.25 -13.89 0.36
CA LEU A 210 8.36 -14.48 -0.64
C LEU A 210 8.57 -15.99 -0.78
N THR A 211 9.83 -16.45 -0.70
CA THR A 211 10.19 -17.86 -0.72
C THR A 211 9.67 -18.59 0.52
N ALA A 212 9.81 -17.99 1.72
CA ALA A 212 9.29 -18.55 2.97
C ALA A 212 7.76 -18.72 2.92
N ALA A 213 7.03 -17.71 2.45
CA ALA A 213 5.58 -17.80 2.24
C ALA A 213 5.21 -18.94 1.28
N ARG A 214 5.93 -19.06 0.15
CA ARG A 214 5.76 -20.16 -0.82
C ARG A 214 6.01 -21.54 -0.21
N GLN A 215 7.09 -21.71 0.55
CA GLN A 215 7.48 -22.97 1.19
C GLN A 215 6.45 -23.38 2.26
N ALA A 216 5.92 -22.42 3.01
CA ALA A 216 4.80 -22.62 3.93
C ALA A 216 3.46 -22.91 3.22
N ARG A 217 3.44 -22.90 1.88
CA ARG A 217 2.24 -23.03 1.04
C ARG A 217 1.17 -21.97 1.33
N GLN A 218 1.58 -20.82 1.87
CA GLN A 218 0.74 -19.66 2.15
C GLN A 218 0.86 -18.68 0.99
N GLY A 219 -0.08 -18.78 0.03
CA GLY A 219 -0.13 -17.85 -1.09
C GLY A 219 -0.70 -16.51 -0.64
N SER A 220 0.00 -15.42 -0.95
CA SER A 220 -0.54 -14.09 -0.76
C SER A 220 -1.37 -13.66 -1.97
N PHE A 221 -2.60 -13.17 -1.74
CA PHE A 221 -3.47 -12.71 -2.83
C PHE A 221 -3.04 -11.35 -3.35
N LEU A 222 -2.79 -10.43 -2.41
CA LEU A 222 -2.33 -9.09 -2.70
C LEU A 222 -0.94 -8.92 -2.12
N THR A 223 0.07 -8.94 -3.00
CA THR A 223 1.45 -8.65 -2.64
C THR A 223 1.85 -7.29 -3.19
N VAL A 224 2.06 -6.33 -2.29
CA VAL A 224 2.43 -4.97 -2.64
C VAL A 224 3.86 -4.72 -2.21
N LEU A 225 4.67 -4.23 -3.15
CA LEU A 225 6.04 -3.80 -2.89
C LEU A 225 6.18 -2.33 -3.25
N LYS A 226 6.78 -1.56 -2.35
CA LYS A 226 6.96 -0.12 -2.56
C LYS A 226 8.24 0.35 -1.89
N ARG A 227 8.94 1.29 -2.52
CA ARG A 227 10.05 1.99 -1.91
C ARG A 227 9.56 3.14 -1.01
N PHE A 228 10.20 3.27 0.14
CA PHE A 228 10.10 4.38 1.07
C PHE A 228 11.37 5.23 0.92
N GLY A 229 11.18 6.53 0.74
CA GLY A 229 12.29 7.48 0.65
C GLY A 229 12.75 8.03 2.01
N GLY A 230 13.65 9.01 1.95
CA GLY A 230 14.38 9.57 3.09
C GLY A 230 13.65 10.63 3.92
N VAL A 231 12.41 11.01 3.57
CA VAL A 231 11.69 12.05 4.31
C VAL A 231 11.42 11.61 5.75
N ARG A 232 12.06 12.28 6.71
CA ARG A 232 11.95 11.94 8.12
C ARG A 232 10.55 12.25 8.67
N SER A 233 9.94 11.27 9.33
CA SER A 233 8.68 11.45 10.05
C SER A 233 8.91 12.22 11.36
N PRO A 234 7.97 13.09 11.79
CA PRO A 234 8.03 13.71 13.12
C PRO A 234 7.69 12.71 14.25
N ALA A 235 7.07 11.56 13.91
CA ALA A 235 6.66 10.54 14.87
C ALA A 235 7.82 9.82 15.54
N LEU A 236 7.71 9.54 16.85
CA LEU A 236 8.68 8.72 17.57
C LEU A 236 8.59 7.23 17.19
N LEU A 237 7.38 6.71 16.96
CA LEU A 237 7.11 5.31 16.62
C LEU A 237 6.74 5.14 15.15
N SER A 238 7.37 5.93 14.27
CA SER A 238 7.06 5.85 12.84
C SER A 238 7.47 4.50 12.25
N PHE A 239 6.53 3.81 11.60
CA PHE A 239 6.81 2.56 10.90
C PHE A 239 7.70 2.76 9.66
N PRO A 240 7.42 3.72 8.75
CA PRO A 240 8.23 3.92 7.55
C PRO A 240 9.65 4.37 7.86
N ARG A 241 10.61 3.73 7.20
CA ARG A 241 12.04 4.06 7.17
C ARG A 241 12.56 3.89 5.74
N PRO A 242 13.69 4.50 5.36
CA PRO A 242 14.27 4.32 4.03
C PRO A 242 14.45 2.84 3.69
N GLY A 243 14.07 2.44 2.47
CA GLY A 243 14.11 1.05 2.04
C GLY A 243 12.82 0.61 1.35
N TYR A 244 12.46 -0.66 1.45
CA TYR A 244 11.31 -1.25 0.76
C TYR A 244 10.30 -1.81 1.74
N THR A 245 9.03 -1.45 1.59
CA THR A 245 7.93 -2.08 2.30
C THR A 245 7.27 -3.16 1.46
N LEU A 246 7.09 -4.32 2.08
CA LEU A 246 6.42 -5.47 1.50
C LEU A 246 5.15 -5.75 2.34
N THR A 247 4.01 -5.79 1.68
CA THR A 247 2.73 -6.20 2.27
C THR A 247 2.28 -7.52 1.66
N LEU A 248 1.92 -8.48 2.53
CA LEU A 248 1.48 -9.82 2.19
C LEU A 248 0.16 -10.11 2.91
N ASP A 249 -0.90 -10.36 2.15
CA ASP A 249 -2.19 -10.82 2.69
C ASP A 249 -2.29 -12.33 2.64
N PHE A 250 -2.34 -12.99 3.80
CA PHE A 250 -2.48 -14.44 3.92
C PHE A 250 -3.91 -14.82 4.35
N PRO A 251 -4.58 -15.75 3.65
CA PRO A 251 -5.83 -16.31 4.16
C PRO A 251 -5.62 -17.01 5.50
N ASN A 252 -6.57 -16.86 6.42
CA ASN A 252 -6.50 -17.52 7.72
C ASN A 252 -6.79 -19.03 7.59
N ARG A 253 -5.73 -19.84 7.66
CA ARG A 253 -5.79 -21.32 7.66
C ARG A 253 -5.52 -21.92 9.05
N GLY A 254 -5.69 -21.14 10.11
CA GLY A 254 -5.45 -21.57 11.49
C GLY A 254 -3.97 -21.68 11.84
N ALA A 255 -3.60 -22.72 12.59
CA ALA A 255 -2.26 -22.89 13.16
C ALA A 255 -1.12 -22.78 12.13
N ALA A 256 -1.33 -23.29 10.91
CA ALA A 256 -0.33 -23.22 9.84
C ALA A 256 -0.06 -21.79 9.33
N THR A 257 -1.05 -20.88 9.41
CA THR A 257 -0.84 -19.46 9.06
C THR A 257 -0.18 -18.72 10.22
N LEU A 258 -0.60 -19.01 11.47
CA LEU A 258 0.00 -18.40 12.65
C LEU A 258 1.49 -18.74 12.76
N ALA A 259 1.86 -20.01 12.62
CA ALA A 259 3.26 -20.45 12.69
C ALA A 259 4.18 -19.80 11.63
N LEU A 260 3.63 -19.29 10.51
CA LEU A 260 4.41 -18.52 9.53
C LEU A 260 4.68 -17.08 10.03
N LEU A 261 3.77 -16.51 10.81
CA LEU A 261 3.79 -15.12 11.23
C LEU A 261 4.49 -14.91 12.59
N GLY A 262 4.68 -15.97 13.38
CA GLY A 262 5.30 -15.96 14.70
C GLY A 262 4.43 -16.67 15.74
#